data_AF-A0A497WFS3-F1
#
_entry.id   AF-A0A497WFS3-F1
#
_cell.length_a   1.000
_cell.length_b   1.000
_cell.length_c   1.000
_cell.angle_alpha   90.00
_cell.angle_beta   90.00
_cell.angle_gamma   90.00
#
_symmetry.space_group_name_H-M   'P 1'
#
loop_
_entity.id
_entity.type
_entity.pdbx_description
1 polymer ?
#
loop_
_entity_poly.entity_id
_entity_poly.type
_entity_poly.pdbx_seq_one_letter_code
_entity_poly.pdbx_strand_id
1 'polypeptide(L)'
;MNATDPHKEQRARLPTDYIGGTCEGRQASPSNPNQTREARVKESLSESVIFRCTPSEKAALVAKARAAGLPNATLMREALGLAEARRRKPVPRVDPKLTFAIARVGGNLNQLSRWINGAVKSGRASQIDALKVATQLVVIERQMAQIATAHTGGSDT
;
A
#
# COMPACT_ATOMS: atom_id res chain seq x y z
N MET A 1 -0.54 -27.16 -61.44
CA MET A 1 -1.93 -26.77 -61.14
C MET A 1 -2.45 -27.73 -60.07
N ASN A 2 -2.91 -27.39 -58.86
CA ASN A 2 -3.13 -26.15 -58.11
C ASN A 2 -3.03 -26.57 -56.63
N ALA A 3 -2.15 -25.94 -55.84
CA ALA A 3 -2.48 -24.90 -54.86
C ALA A 3 -3.29 -25.42 -53.65
N THR A 4 -2.56 -25.66 -52.56
CA THR A 4 -3.07 -25.94 -51.21
C THR A 4 -3.58 -24.64 -50.59
N ASP A 5 -4.84 -24.62 -50.14
CA ASP A 5 -5.44 -23.47 -49.46
C ASP A 5 -5.57 -23.79 -47.95
N PRO A 6 -4.87 -23.08 -47.04
CA PRO A 6 -4.98 -23.30 -45.61
C PRO A 6 -5.64 -22.10 -44.92
N HIS A 7 -6.97 -22.06 -44.92
CA HIS A 7 -7.72 -21.20 -43.99
C HIS A 7 -8.83 -21.98 -43.30
N LYS A 8 -8.45 -22.68 -42.21
CA LYS A 8 -9.39 -23.00 -41.13
C LYS A 8 -9.08 -22.07 -39.95
N GLU A 9 -9.96 -21.08 -39.80
CA GLU A 9 -10.02 -20.13 -38.70
C GLU A 9 -10.02 -20.88 -37.36
N GLN A 10 -8.88 -20.93 -36.68
CA GLN A 10 -8.76 -21.44 -35.31
C GLN A 10 -9.32 -20.39 -34.36
N ARG A 11 -10.62 -20.48 -34.08
CA ARG A 11 -11.21 -19.76 -32.94
C ARG A 11 -10.77 -20.44 -31.66
N ALA A 12 -10.08 -19.68 -30.81
CA ALA A 12 -9.71 -20.12 -29.47
C ALA A 12 -10.97 -20.58 -28.72
N ARG A 13 -10.95 -21.81 -28.19
CA ARG A 13 -11.99 -22.31 -27.29
C ARG A 13 -11.95 -21.47 -26.03
N LEU A 14 -13.06 -20.79 -25.69
CA LEU A 14 -13.21 -20.16 -24.38
C LEU A 14 -13.15 -21.24 -23.29
N PRO A 15 -12.37 -21.06 -22.21
CA PRO A 15 -12.43 -21.94 -21.05
C PRO A 15 -13.81 -21.83 -20.38
N THR A 16 -14.56 -22.92 -20.41
CA THR A 16 -15.89 -23.07 -19.79
C THR A 16 -15.76 -23.41 -18.32
N ASP A 17 -15.07 -22.60 -17.51
CA ASP A 17 -14.97 -22.84 -16.07
C ASP A 17 -15.14 -21.53 -15.29
N TYR A 18 -16.34 -20.93 -15.37
CA TYR A 18 -16.73 -19.82 -14.50
C TYR A 18 -18.10 -20.05 -13.87
N ILE A 19 -18.29 -21.22 -13.26
CA ILE A 19 -19.42 -21.45 -12.35
C ILE A 19 -18.93 -22.26 -11.15
N GLY A 20 -18.90 -21.63 -9.97
CA GLY A 20 -19.07 -22.33 -8.69
C GLY A 20 -17.82 -22.84 -7.98
N GLY A 21 -16.82 -21.99 -7.75
CA GLY A 21 -15.73 -22.28 -6.80
C GLY A 21 -15.69 -21.25 -5.68
N THR A 22 -15.99 -21.67 -4.45
CA THR A 22 -15.67 -20.90 -3.24
C THR A 22 -14.19 -20.54 -3.28
N CYS A 23 -13.90 -19.24 -3.24
CA CYS A 23 -12.53 -18.74 -3.20
C CYS A 23 -11.93 -19.05 -1.82
N GLU A 24 -11.58 -20.30 -1.57
CA GLU A 24 -10.71 -20.65 -0.44
C GLU A 24 -9.35 -20.02 -0.71
N GLY A 25 -8.98 -19.12 0.19
CA GLY A 25 -7.91 -18.17 0.00
C GLY A 25 -6.60 -18.83 -0.36
N ARG A 26 -5.88 -18.24 -1.32
CA ARG A 26 -4.44 -18.47 -1.45
C ARG A 26 -3.82 -18.16 -0.09
N GLN A 27 -3.34 -19.19 0.61
CA GLN A 27 -2.56 -19.04 1.84
C GLN A 27 -1.43 -18.05 1.54
N ALA A 28 -1.48 -16.86 2.14
CA ALA A 28 -0.42 -15.88 1.99
C ALA A 28 0.90 -16.48 2.54
N SER A 29 2.02 -16.21 1.87
CA SER A 29 3.32 -16.77 2.23
C SER A 29 3.62 -16.64 3.74
N PRO A 30 4.22 -17.66 4.38
CA PRO A 30 4.43 -17.71 5.85
C PRO A 30 5.31 -16.59 6.42
N SER A 31 5.95 -15.78 5.56
CA SER A 31 6.87 -14.71 5.95
C SER A 31 6.18 -13.35 6.13
N ASN A 32 4.85 -13.31 6.21
CA ASN A 32 4.14 -12.09 6.57
C ASN A 32 4.06 -11.99 8.11
N PRO A 33 4.80 -11.06 8.75
CA PRO A 33 4.80 -10.90 10.22
C PRO A 33 3.45 -10.38 10.76
N ASN A 34 2.46 -10.18 9.90
CA ASN A 34 1.12 -9.73 10.25
C ASN A 34 0.13 -10.89 10.53
N GLN A 35 0.57 -12.15 10.52
CA GLN A 35 -0.30 -13.32 10.75
C GLN A 35 -0.77 -13.48 12.21
N THR A 36 -0.27 -12.67 13.15
CA THR A 36 -0.59 -12.81 14.58
C THR A 36 -1.27 -11.57 15.15
N ARG A 37 -2.33 -11.11 14.50
CA ARG A 37 -3.34 -10.32 15.19
C ARG A 37 -4.66 -11.08 15.05
N GLU A 38 -5.06 -11.75 16.12
CA GLU A 38 -6.43 -12.20 16.27
C GLU A 38 -7.33 -11.02 15.89
N ALA A 39 -8.15 -11.23 14.85
CA ALA A 39 -9.06 -10.20 14.38
C ALA A 39 -10.02 -9.90 15.53
N ARG A 40 -9.78 -8.79 16.24
CA ARG A 40 -10.70 -8.26 17.25
C ARG A 40 -12.05 -8.10 16.55
N VAL A 41 -12.97 -9.03 16.77
CA VAL A 41 -14.32 -8.99 16.19
C VAL A 41 -14.99 -7.78 16.81
N LYS A 42 -15.00 -6.68 16.06
CA LYS A 42 -15.68 -5.46 16.46
C LYS A 42 -17.16 -5.73 16.28
N GLU A 43 -17.91 -5.68 17.38
CA GLU A 43 -19.37 -5.84 17.35
C GLU A 43 -19.98 -4.96 16.26
N SER A 44 -20.73 -5.60 15.35
CA SER A 44 -21.32 -4.95 14.18
C SER A 44 -22.57 -4.19 14.57
N LEU A 45 -22.74 -2.97 14.05
CA LEU A 45 -23.92 -2.15 14.31
C LEU A 45 -25.15 -2.76 13.62
N SER A 46 -26.05 -3.42 14.37
CA SER A 46 -27.26 -4.08 13.85
C SER A 46 -28.49 -3.18 13.77
N GLU A 47 -28.61 -2.23 14.70
CA GLU A 47 -29.79 -1.39 14.85
C GLU A 47 -29.72 -0.09 14.02
N SER A 48 -30.89 0.38 13.58
CA SER A 48 -31.02 1.57 12.72
C SER A 48 -31.86 2.67 13.38
N VAL A 49 -31.44 3.94 13.19
CA VAL A 49 -32.18 5.13 13.64
C VAL A 49 -32.62 5.95 12.42
N ILE A 50 -33.92 6.22 12.31
CA ILE A 50 -34.49 7.02 11.21
C ILE A 50 -34.65 8.47 11.67
N PHE A 51 -34.01 9.40 10.94
CA PHE A 51 -34.07 10.84 11.23
C PHE A 51 -34.90 11.57 10.17
N ARG A 52 -36.07 12.09 10.55
CA ARG A 52 -36.87 12.97 9.68
C ARG A 52 -36.32 14.38 9.75
N CYS A 53 -36.06 14.98 8.60
CA CYS A 53 -35.53 16.34 8.50
C CYS A 53 -36.03 17.00 7.23
N THR A 54 -35.94 18.32 7.20
CA THR A 54 -36.18 19.15 6.01
C THR A 54 -35.04 18.99 4.99
N PRO A 55 -35.27 19.36 3.71
CA PRO A 55 -34.22 19.31 2.69
C PRO A 55 -32.97 20.15 3.03
N SER A 56 -33.17 21.32 3.64
CA SER A 56 -32.09 22.22 4.07
C SER A 56 -31.25 21.61 5.19
N GLU A 57 -31.88 20.96 6.17
CA GLU A 57 -31.17 20.27 7.25
C GLU A 57 -30.37 19.08 6.72
N LYS A 58 -30.93 18.32 5.77
CA LYS A 58 -30.20 17.24 5.10
C LYS A 58 -28.97 17.77 4.36
N ALA A 59 -29.11 18.87 3.63
CA ALA A 59 -28.00 19.50 2.93
C ALA A 59 -26.90 19.96 3.89
N ALA A 60 -27.28 20.62 5.00
CA ALA A 60 -26.35 21.06 6.03
C ALA A 60 -25.62 19.88 6.68
N LEU A 61 -26.31 18.77 6.94
CA LEU A 61 -25.71 17.56 7.51
C LEU A 61 -24.65 16.96 6.58
N VAL A 62 -24.98 16.81 5.29
CA VAL A 62 -24.06 16.27 4.28
C VAL A 62 -22.84 17.18 4.12
N ALA A 63 -23.03 18.50 4.12
CA ALA A 63 -21.94 19.46 4.04
C ALA A 63 -20.98 19.34 5.24
N LYS A 64 -21.51 19.25 6.46
CA LYS A 64 -20.72 19.08 7.69
C LYS A 64 -19.91 17.78 7.67
N ALA A 65 -20.52 16.67 7.26
CA ALA A 65 -19.85 15.38 7.17
C ALA A 65 -18.74 15.38 6.11
N ARG A 66 -18.99 15.98 4.94
CA ARG A 66 -17.98 16.14 3.89
C ARG A 66 -16.80 16.99 4.37
N ALA A 67 -17.07 18.13 5.02
CA ALA A 67 -16.03 19.00 5.57
C ALA A 67 -15.17 18.28 6.64
N ALA A 68 -15.80 17.41 7.44
CA ALA A 68 -15.10 16.58 8.42
C ALA A 68 -14.39 15.36 7.81
N GLY A 69 -14.64 15.03 6.54
CA GLY A 69 -14.12 13.82 5.89
C GLY A 69 -14.68 12.51 6.48
N LEU A 70 -15.88 12.55 7.04
CA LEU A 70 -16.51 11.43 7.74
C LEU A 70 -17.83 11.03 7.07
N PRO A 71 -18.24 9.76 7.12
CA PRO A 71 -19.61 9.37 6.83
C PRO A 71 -20.60 10.02 7.80
N ASN A 72 -21.81 10.35 7.33
CA ASN A 72 -22.86 10.95 8.16
C ASN A 72 -23.12 10.15 9.46
N ALA A 73 -23.19 8.82 9.38
CA ALA A 73 -23.41 7.96 10.55
C ALA A 73 -22.27 8.06 11.58
N THR A 74 -21.03 8.18 11.11
CA THR A 74 -19.86 8.36 11.99
C THR A 74 -19.88 9.74 12.64
N LEU A 75 -20.21 10.80 11.89
CA LEU A 75 -20.36 12.14 12.42
C LEU A 75 -21.46 12.21 13.49
N MET A 76 -22.61 11.58 13.26
CA MET A 76 -23.71 11.55 14.23
C MET A 76 -23.34 10.78 15.50
N ARG A 77 -22.69 9.62 15.36
CA ARG A 77 -22.21 8.86 16.51
C ARG A 77 -21.15 9.63 17.30
N GLU A 78 -20.30 10.40 16.64
CA GLU A 78 -19.34 11.29 17.31
C GLU A 78 -20.04 12.43 18.06
N ALA A 79 -21.04 13.08 17.44
CA ALA A 79 -21.82 14.13 18.08
C ALA A 79 -22.59 13.64 19.32
N LEU A 80 -22.98 12.36 19.34
CA LEU A 80 -23.63 11.71 20.49
C LEU A 80 -22.64 11.16 21.53
N GLY A 81 -21.33 11.32 21.32
CA GLY A 81 -20.29 10.78 22.21
C GLY A 81 -20.14 9.25 22.16
N LEU A 82 -20.74 8.57 21.18
CA LEU A 82 -20.74 7.11 21.03
C LEU A 82 -19.53 6.59 20.24
N ALA A 83 -18.73 7.48 19.66
CA ALA A 83 -17.52 7.14 18.92
C ALA A 83 -16.56 8.32 18.87
N GLU A 84 -15.27 8.04 18.90
CA GLU A 84 -14.26 9.02 18.49
C GLU A 84 -13.85 8.75 17.04
N ALA A 85 -14.15 9.69 16.15
CA ALA A 85 -13.84 9.53 14.75
C ALA A 85 -12.35 9.82 14.52
N ARG A 86 -11.58 8.80 14.14
CA ARG A 86 -10.18 8.99 13.75
C ARG A 86 -10.11 9.78 12.45
N ARG A 87 -9.91 11.09 12.54
CA ARG A 87 -9.62 11.94 11.38
C ARG A 87 -8.24 11.56 10.83
N ARG A 88 -8.18 11.17 9.56
CA ARG A 88 -6.88 10.96 8.89
C ARG A 88 -6.20 12.32 8.79
N LYS A 89 -4.99 12.44 9.36
CA LYS A 89 -4.14 13.60 9.05
C LYS A 89 -3.98 13.66 7.53
N PRO A 90 -4.13 14.83 6.90
CA PRO A 90 -3.80 14.98 5.49
C PRO A 90 -2.39 14.45 5.29
N VAL A 91 -2.22 13.49 4.39
CA VAL A 91 -0.88 13.01 4.05
C VAL A 91 -0.13 14.21 3.48
N PRO A 92 1.05 14.57 4.03
CA PRO A 92 1.85 15.63 3.45
C PRO A 92 2.00 15.39 1.95
N ARG A 93 1.69 16.40 1.14
CA ARG A 93 1.90 16.32 -0.31
C ARG A 93 3.40 16.49 -0.57
N VAL A 94 4.12 15.37 -0.60
CA VAL A 94 5.53 15.30 -0.97
C VAL A 94 5.62 15.04 -2.47
N ASP A 95 6.64 15.59 -3.13
CA ASP A 95 6.91 15.29 -4.53
C ASP A 95 7.05 13.76 -4.73
N PRO A 96 6.23 13.13 -5.61
CA PRO A 96 6.35 11.71 -5.91
C PRO A 96 7.75 11.33 -6.41
N LYS A 97 8.43 12.20 -7.17
CA LYS A 97 9.78 11.92 -7.69
C LYS A 97 10.79 11.79 -6.55
N LEU A 98 10.75 12.71 -5.58
CA LEU A 98 11.55 12.63 -4.35
C LEU A 98 11.27 11.34 -3.59
N THR A 99 9.99 11.00 -3.43
CA THR A 99 9.57 9.77 -2.74
C THR A 99 10.14 8.52 -3.42
N PHE A 100 10.07 8.44 -4.74
CA PHE A 100 10.64 7.34 -5.51
C PHE A 100 12.17 7.28 -5.42
N ALA A 101 12.85 8.41 -5.46
CA ALA A 101 14.31 8.47 -5.33
C ALA A 101 14.76 7.92 -3.97
N ILE A 102 14.12 8.34 -2.88
CA ILE A 102 14.40 7.84 -1.53
C ILE A 102 14.07 6.34 -1.43
N ALA A 103 12.92 5.92 -1.96
CA ALA A 103 12.52 4.51 -1.94
C ALA A 103 13.54 3.61 -2.66
N ARG A 104 14.13 4.08 -3.76
CA ARG A 104 15.18 3.35 -4.49
C ARG A 104 16.45 3.18 -3.65
N VAL A 105 16.90 4.25 -3.01
CA VAL A 105 18.07 4.21 -2.11
C VAL A 105 17.83 3.25 -0.94
N GLY A 106 16.66 3.33 -0.31
CA GLY A 106 16.26 2.38 0.75
C GLY A 106 16.16 0.94 0.26
N GLY A 107 15.69 0.72 -0.97
CA GLY A 107 15.67 -0.59 -1.62
C GLY A 107 17.06 -1.20 -1.77
N ASN A 108 18.06 -0.41 -2.20
CA ASN A 108 19.44 -0.85 -2.33
C ASN A 108 20.04 -1.24 -0.98
N LEU A 109 19.83 -0.41 0.05
CA LEU A 109 20.30 -0.71 1.41
C LEU A 109 19.70 -2.00 1.95
N ASN A 110 18.38 -2.18 1.77
CA ASN A 110 17.69 -3.38 2.22
C ASN A 110 18.16 -4.65 1.47
N GLN A 111 18.51 -4.55 0.18
CA GLN A 111 19.12 -5.67 -0.55
C GLN A 111 20.48 -6.04 0.03
N LEU A 112 21.33 -5.06 0.34
CA LEU A 112 22.62 -5.27 0.97
C LEU A 112 22.46 -5.95 2.35
N SER A 113 21.54 -5.45 3.19
CA SER A 113 21.25 -6.06 4.49
C SER A 113 20.76 -7.50 4.36
N ARG A 114 19.84 -7.77 3.42
CA ARG A 114 19.33 -9.13 3.18
C ARG A 114 20.42 -10.08 2.73
N TRP A 115 21.30 -9.65 1.83
CA TRP A 115 22.42 -10.45 1.38
C TRP A 115 23.40 -10.78 2.52
N ILE A 116 23.78 -9.79 3.33
CA ILE A 116 24.65 -9.98 4.50
C ILE A 116 24.00 -10.95 5.49
N ASN A 117 22.75 -10.69 5.89
CA ASN A 117 22.03 -11.52 6.85
C ASN A 117 21.86 -12.95 6.34
N GLY A 118 21.61 -13.12 5.03
CA GLY A 118 21.55 -14.43 4.39
C GLY A 118 22.89 -15.17 4.45
N ALA A 119 24.00 -14.49 4.15
CA ALA A 119 25.34 -15.06 4.22
C ALA A 119 25.69 -15.50 5.65
N VAL A 120 25.43 -14.65 6.65
CA VAL A 120 25.63 -14.96 8.08
C VAL A 120 24.80 -16.16 8.51
N LYS A 121 23.50 -16.18 8.20
CA LYS A 121 22.60 -17.29 8.56
C LYS A 121 23.04 -18.63 7.94
N SER A 122 23.68 -18.59 6.78
CA SER A 122 24.22 -19.77 6.09
C SER A 122 25.65 -20.16 6.50
N GLY A 123 26.22 -19.53 7.55
CA GLY A 123 27.58 -19.83 8.01
C GLY A 123 28.71 -19.33 7.09
N ARG A 124 28.39 -18.50 6.09
CA ARG A 124 29.34 -17.96 5.09
C ARG A 124 29.80 -16.53 5.41
N ALA A 125 29.73 -16.14 6.68
CA ALA A 125 30.11 -14.79 7.10
C ALA A 125 31.57 -14.44 6.73
N SER A 126 32.48 -15.42 6.80
CA SER A 126 33.88 -15.27 6.43
C SER A 126 34.12 -15.01 4.93
N GLN A 127 33.11 -15.24 4.08
CA GLN A 127 33.18 -15.00 2.63
C GLN A 127 32.71 -13.59 2.25
N ILE A 128 32.26 -12.80 3.23
CA ILE A 128 31.81 -11.43 2.99
C ILE A 128 33.02 -10.53 2.78
N ASP A 129 33.10 -9.95 1.58
CA ASP A 129 34.11 -8.95 1.23
C ASP A 129 33.73 -7.59 1.83
N ALA A 130 34.33 -7.27 2.98
CA ALA A 130 34.06 -6.03 3.72
C ALA A 130 34.37 -4.76 2.90
N LEU A 131 35.38 -4.80 2.04
CA LEU A 131 35.74 -3.65 1.20
C LEU A 131 34.66 -3.39 0.14
N LYS A 132 34.13 -4.45 -0.48
CA LYS A 132 32.99 -4.31 -1.41
C LYS A 132 31.75 -3.77 -0.71
N VAL A 133 31.44 -4.27 0.48
CA VAL A 133 30.30 -3.79 1.27
C VAL A 133 30.46 -2.30 1.61
N ALA A 134 31.64 -1.90 2.10
CA ALA A 134 31.93 -0.50 2.42
C ALA A 134 31.82 0.40 1.18
N THR A 135 32.33 -0.06 0.03
CA THR A 135 32.22 0.67 -1.24
C THR A 135 30.75 0.88 -1.64
N GLN A 136 29.90 -0.14 -1.51
CA GLN A 136 28.48 -0.01 -1.81
C GLN A 136 27.77 0.96 -0.86
N LEU A 137 28.12 0.95 0.43
CA LEU A 137 27.57 1.89 1.41
C LEU A 137 27.94 3.34 1.07
N VAL A 138 29.19 3.61 0.67
CA VAL A 138 29.61 4.94 0.22
C VAL A 138 28.86 5.38 -1.04
N VAL A 139 28.58 4.47 -1.98
CA VAL A 139 27.77 4.79 -3.17
C VAL A 139 26.33 5.18 -2.76
N ILE A 140 25.72 4.44 -1.84
CA ILE A 140 24.36 4.71 -1.33
C ILE A 140 24.34 6.07 -0.60
N GLU A 141 25.34 6.35 0.24
CA GLU A 141 25.49 7.62 0.94
C GLU A 141 25.59 8.79 -0.05
N ARG A 142 26.44 8.69 -1.08
CA ARG A 142 26.57 9.72 -2.11
C ARG A 142 25.27 9.95 -2.89
N GLN A 143 24.53 8.88 -3.22
CA GLN A 143 23.21 9.00 -3.86
C GLN A 143 22.22 9.75 -2.95
N MET A 144 22.24 9.46 -1.65
CA MET A 144 21.39 10.14 -0.67
C MET A 144 21.77 11.61 -0.52
N ALA A 145 23.06 11.93 -0.48
CA ALA A 145 23.57 13.30 -0.42
C ALA A 145 23.18 14.12 -1.67
N GLN A 146 23.21 13.50 -2.86
CA GLN A 146 22.73 14.14 -4.10
C GLN A 146 21.23 14.44 -4.06
N ILE A 147 20.41 13.52 -3.55
CA ILE A 147 18.97 13.74 -3.38
C ILE A 147 18.75 14.88 -2.37
N ALA A 148 19.46 14.87 -1.24
CA ALA A 148 19.32 15.91 -0.22
C ALA A 148 19.70 17.30 -0.77
N THR A 149 20.88 17.44 -1.37
CA THR A 149 21.34 18.71 -1.96
C THR A 149 20.39 19.26 -3.01
N ALA A 150 19.86 18.42 -3.91
CA ALA A 150 18.90 18.82 -4.93
C ALA A 150 17.57 19.35 -4.36
N HIS A 151 17.21 19.00 -3.12
CA HIS A 151 15.93 19.36 -2.52
C HIS A 151 16.04 20.37 -1.36
N THR A 152 17.22 20.53 -0.75
CA THR A 152 17.48 21.60 0.24
C THR A 152 17.70 22.97 -0.44
N GLY A 153 18.15 23.02 -1.70
CA GLY A 153 18.36 24.27 -2.43
C GLY A 153 17.08 24.96 -2.95
N GLY A 154 15.90 24.36 -2.76
CA GLY A 154 14.61 24.87 -3.25
C GLY A 154 13.69 25.42 -2.16
N SER A 155 14.14 25.48 -0.90
CA SER A 155 13.34 25.98 0.23
C SER A 155 13.62 27.44 0.63
N ASP A 156 14.48 28.14 -0.12
CA ASP A 156 14.83 29.56 0.09
C ASP A 156 14.42 30.41 -1.13
N THR A 157 13.13 30.51 -1.44
CA THR A 157 12.50 31.59 -2.23
C THR A 157 11.02 31.66 -1.90
#